data_AF-A0A6G0Q7X8-F1
#
_entry.id   AF-A0A6G0Q7X8-F1
#
_cell.length_a   1.000
_cell.length_b   1.000
_cell.length_c   1.000
_cell.angle_alpha   90.00
_cell.angle_beta   90.00
_cell.angle_gamma   90.00
#
_symmetry.space_group_name_H-M   'P 1'
#
loop_
_entity.id
_entity.type
_entity.pdbx_description
1 polymer ?
#
loop_
_entity_poly.entity_id
_entity_poly.type
_entity_poly.pdbx_seq_one_letter_code
_entity_poly.pdbx_strand_id
1 'polypeptide(L)'
;MAKKTTPLSTSIRSVSGASLTVDADVKSTQVLPVGPTVSRQDSASKRRLRDTHTPQLSFLQAFGALGVPMVLILVLCMAWTAWLIFVSLAPNEAANWLVNTADCDHGQFWLIIDTNPALTMAGVVCLVIVSFSYLFVILKMLLWREKILTPATIRGLERRLLDSWSGVRWESRTWSVTVGPTYRRIHSVWRDLTLFNGRNRKLWNAVTKVIDLVMQMIVLLQLLRRGSPVALVYGYALFGAANSLSCAINILSDRVSVLTEVLIDSIFDLSAAVLFRITTLVFCYYNFEFDRKAYLTYMKILEPGSFEHIARLFADQAEIALFRVSFDSLRFSSVLDLVIQISMHLAFCYRIKRMMEVMIWRQHHAWISGRTLRKSSGSIVPIETCLQVPKAAAAVFLLYSVAAVVVTQQSVSQSIAVCSAYPECVVHAYQWTNDGPCPCLIFIDVNKSPKTYEEWNYPPDAYAALKAVSRFGVLESIQVINRHLLEFPEELRSCSKLKSIQLMYTSVEIVPQWAGEFKHLETLCV
;
A
#
# COMPACT_ATOMS: atom_id res chain seq x y z
N MET A 1 -47.51 39.97 -32.75
CA MET A 1 -48.66 40.08 -31.82
C MET A 1 -48.24 40.95 -30.65
N ALA A 2 -49.02 42.01 -30.43
CA ALA A 2 -49.18 42.88 -29.25
C ALA A 2 -47.94 43.19 -28.37
N LYS A 3 -47.43 44.44 -28.38
CA LYS A 3 -47.79 45.59 -27.48
C LYS A 3 -47.39 45.33 -26.02
N LYS A 4 -46.67 46.21 -25.30
CA LYS A 4 -46.86 47.67 -25.20
C LYS A 4 -45.69 48.34 -24.43
N THR A 5 -45.17 49.45 -24.99
CA THR A 5 -44.84 50.78 -24.37
C THR A 5 -44.09 50.86 -23.01
N THR A 6 -42.84 51.35 -22.89
CA THR A 6 -42.26 52.75 -23.01
C THR A 6 -42.80 53.77 -21.98
N PRO A 7 -42.13 54.93 -21.73
CA PRO A 7 -40.72 55.25 -21.40
C PRO A 7 -40.62 56.39 -20.34
N LEU A 8 -39.43 56.91 -20.02
CA LEU A 8 -39.11 58.36 -19.85
C LEU A 8 -37.60 58.50 -19.51
N SER A 9 -36.76 59.10 -20.36
CA SER A 9 -36.41 60.55 -20.39
C SER A 9 -35.52 60.93 -19.19
N THR A 10 -34.33 61.52 -19.28
CA THR A 10 -33.76 62.56 -20.18
C THR A 10 -32.25 62.64 -19.86
N SER A 11 -31.32 62.59 -20.83
CA SER A 11 -30.58 63.73 -21.42
C SER A 11 -29.93 64.67 -20.37
N ILE A 12 -28.65 65.05 -20.38
CA ILE A 12 -27.92 65.83 -21.40
C ILE A 12 -26.39 65.73 -21.17
N ARG A 13 -25.67 65.90 -22.28
CA ARG A 13 -24.23 65.94 -22.56
C ARG A 13 -23.49 67.22 -22.06
N SER A 14 -22.17 67.07 -22.00
CA SER A 14 -21.11 68.09 -22.27
C SER A 14 -20.75 69.03 -21.11
N VAL A 15 -19.57 69.64 -21.00
CA VAL A 15 -18.21 69.60 -21.61
C VAL A 15 -17.38 70.59 -20.76
N SER A 16 -16.05 70.36 -20.70
CA SER A 16 -14.97 71.32 -20.37
C SER A 16 -14.91 72.04 -19.02
N GLY A 17 -13.72 71.99 -18.41
CA GLY A 17 -12.86 73.18 -18.44
C GLY A 17 -12.71 73.97 -17.14
N ALA A 18 -11.44 74.05 -16.72
CA ALA A 18 -10.79 75.17 -16.04
C ALA A 18 -10.86 75.28 -14.50
N SER A 19 -9.65 75.54 -13.99
CA SER A 19 -9.20 75.91 -12.66
C SER A 19 -9.96 77.07 -12.03
N LEU A 20 -9.98 77.10 -10.69
CA LEU A 20 -9.87 78.34 -9.93
C LEU A 20 -9.31 78.07 -8.52
N THR A 21 -8.31 78.89 -8.20
CA THR A 21 -7.62 79.13 -6.93
C THR A 21 -8.55 79.70 -5.87
N VAL A 22 -8.32 79.36 -4.59
CA VAL A 22 -8.74 80.18 -3.45
C VAL A 22 -7.61 80.24 -2.42
N ASP A 23 -7.14 81.46 -2.20
CA ASP A 23 -6.26 81.90 -1.12
C ASP A 23 -6.94 81.80 0.25
N ALA A 24 -6.15 81.54 1.29
CA ALA A 24 -6.43 82.03 2.64
C ALA A 24 -5.11 82.28 3.38
N ASP A 25 -4.83 83.57 3.54
CA ASP A 25 -3.78 84.18 4.36
C ASP A 25 -4.17 84.13 5.84
N VAL A 26 -3.32 83.58 6.71
CA VAL A 26 -3.30 83.92 8.15
C VAL A 26 -1.85 83.94 8.66
N LYS A 27 -1.39 85.15 8.95
CA LYS A 27 -0.17 85.52 9.65
C LYS A 27 -0.37 85.36 11.16
N SER A 28 0.48 84.63 11.88
CA SER A 28 0.99 85.06 13.21
C SER A 28 2.06 84.10 13.76
N THR A 29 3.28 84.63 13.78
CA THR A 29 4.32 84.51 14.81
C THR A 29 3.99 83.71 16.07
N GLN A 30 4.72 82.62 16.28
CA GLN A 30 5.14 82.19 17.62
C GLN A 30 6.49 81.46 17.56
N VAL A 31 7.45 82.01 18.30
CA VAL A 31 8.80 81.51 18.56
C VAL A 31 8.73 80.57 19.78
N LEU A 32 9.33 79.38 19.70
CA LEU A 32 9.73 78.51 20.82
C LEU A 32 10.72 77.44 20.29
N PRO A 33 11.58 76.83 21.14
CA PRO A 33 13.02 76.98 21.03
C PRO A 33 13.73 75.72 20.48
N VAL A 34 14.96 75.97 20.03
CA VAL A 34 15.94 74.97 19.61
C VAL A 34 16.40 74.12 20.80
N GLY A 35 16.39 72.79 20.62
CA GLY A 35 17.00 71.77 21.49
C GLY A 35 17.11 70.44 20.72
N PRO A 36 18.06 69.55 21.07
CA PRO A 36 19.28 69.32 20.31
C PRO A 36 19.15 68.26 19.20
N THR A 37 20.00 68.41 18.19
CA THR A 37 20.28 67.46 17.12
C THR A 37 20.81 66.12 17.65
N VAL A 38 19.93 65.12 17.79
CA VAL A 38 20.36 63.72 17.86
C VAL A 38 20.59 63.21 16.45
N SER A 39 21.83 63.39 16.01
CA SER A 39 22.37 62.74 14.84
C SER A 39 22.53 61.24 15.10
N ARG A 40 22.13 60.43 14.10
CA ARG A 40 22.82 59.20 13.72
C ARG A 40 22.90 58.08 14.79
N GLN A 41 21.75 57.59 15.28
CA GLN A 41 21.69 56.35 16.08
C GLN A 41 20.70 55.28 15.58
N ASP A 42 20.11 55.45 14.39
CA ASP A 42 19.15 54.48 13.83
C ASP A 42 19.76 53.35 12.98
N SER A 43 21.04 53.46 12.61
CA SER A 43 21.71 52.45 11.78
C SER A 43 22.35 51.31 12.60
N ALA A 44 22.67 51.58 13.87
CA ALA A 44 23.33 50.62 14.77
C ALA A 44 22.33 49.76 15.56
N SER A 45 21.13 50.26 15.86
CA SER A 45 20.05 49.49 16.52
C SER A 45 19.44 48.46 15.57
N LYS A 46 19.32 48.77 14.26
CA LYS A 46 18.84 47.84 13.23
C LYS A 46 19.83 46.72 12.86
N ARG A 47 21.13 46.88 13.12
CA ARG A 47 22.13 45.81 12.89
C ARG A 47 22.30 44.85 14.06
N ARG A 48 21.88 45.21 15.28
CA ARG A 48 22.00 44.34 16.47
C ARG A 48 20.79 43.44 16.75
N LEU A 49 19.76 43.46 15.89
CA LEU A 49 18.59 42.57 15.97
C LEU A 49 18.56 41.51 14.85
N ARG A 50 19.69 41.29 14.16
CA ARG A 50 19.87 40.23 13.16
C ARG A 50 20.79 39.12 13.68
N ASP A 51 20.69 38.82 14.96
CA ASP A 51 21.21 37.59 15.55
C ASP A 51 20.07 36.89 16.29
N THR A 52 19.02 36.56 15.54
CA THR A 52 18.10 35.52 15.99
C THR A 52 18.76 34.19 15.70
N HIS A 53 19.58 33.72 16.65
CA HIS A 53 19.78 32.29 16.83
C HIS A 53 18.40 31.64 16.84
N THR A 54 18.03 30.97 15.74
CA THR A 54 16.89 30.06 15.73
C THR A 54 17.21 28.97 16.74
N PRO A 55 16.49 28.86 17.88
CA PRO A 55 16.80 27.84 18.86
C PRO A 55 16.61 26.47 18.19
N GLN A 56 17.64 25.62 18.29
CA GLN A 56 17.56 24.24 17.82
C GLN A 56 16.48 23.54 18.65
N LEU A 57 15.31 23.23 18.07
CA LEU A 57 14.33 22.41 18.77
C LEU A 57 14.91 20.99 18.92
N SER A 58 15.00 20.51 20.15
CA SER A 58 15.35 19.11 20.41
C SER A 58 14.29 18.17 19.79
N PHE A 59 14.64 16.92 19.51
CA PHE A 59 13.70 15.95 18.89
C PHE A 59 12.39 15.82 19.68
N LEU A 60 12.50 15.69 21.00
CA LEU A 60 11.36 15.61 21.91
C LEU A 60 10.56 16.92 21.90
N GLN A 61 11.23 18.06 21.73
CA GLN A 61 10.56 19.36 21.64
C GLN A 61 9.86 19.56 20.30
N ALA A 62 10.35 18.99 19.19
CA ALA A 62 9.77 19.11 17.85
C ALA A 62 8.61 18.14 17.59
N PHE A 63 8.71 16.91 18.09
CA PHE A 63 7.74 15.84 17.80
C PHE A 63 7.01 15.31 19.03
N GLY A 64 7.37 15.74 20.24
CA GLY A 64 6.79 15.22 21.47
C GLY A 64 6.99 13.71 21.63
N ALA A 65 6.13 13.08 22.44
CA ALA A 65 6.15 11.64 22.68
C ALA A 65 5.85 10.79 21.43
N LEU A 66 5.18 11.36 20.41
CA LEU A 66 4.83 10.67 19.16
C LEU A 66 6.00 10.51 18.18
N GLY A 67 7.09 11.26 18.35
CA GLY A 67 8.26 11.17 17.46
C GLY A 67 8.97 9.83 17.54
N VAL A 68 9.17 9.30 18.75
CA VAL A 68 9.86 8.02 18.98
C VAL A 68 9.14 6.84 18.29
N PRO A 69 7.83 6.59 18.53
CA PRO A 69 7.14 5.48 17.87
C PRO A 69 7.11 5.64 16.35
N MET A 70 7.03 6.85 15.81
CA MET A 70 7.08 7.09 14.37
C MET A 70 8.41 6.66 13.74
N VAL A 71 9.55 6.94 14.40
CA VAL A 71 10.87 6.47 13.95
C VAL A 71 10.98 4.95 14.07
N LEU A 72 10.51 4.36 15.18
CA LEU A 72 10.52 2.91 15.37
C LEU A 72 9.69 2.19 14.30
N ILE A 73 8.51 2.71 13.97
CA ILE A 73 7.67 2.20 12.90
C ILE A 73 8.40 2.27 11.56
N LEU A 74 9.06 3.39 11.24
CA LEU A 74 9.81 3.52 9.98
C LEU A 74 10.99 2.54 9.90
N VAL A 75 11.69 2.30 11.01
CA VAL A 75 12.76 1.29 11.09
C VAL A 75 12.18 -0.10 10.88
N LEU A 76 11.05 -0.42 11.50
CA LEU A 76 10.34 -1.68 11.28
C LEU A 76 9.94 -1.82 9.80
N CYS A 77 9.44 -0.76 9.17
CA CYS A 77 9.12 -0.77 7.74
C CYS A 77 10.34 -1.01 6.86
N MET A 78 11.51 -0.43 7.18
CA MET A 78 12.75 -0.71 6.44
C MET A 78 13.23 -2.16 6.62
N ALA A 79 13.17 -2.68 7.85
CA ALA A 79 13.51 -4.08 8.10
C ALA A 79 12.57 -5.02 7.33
N TRP A 80 11.27 -4.70 7.31
CA TRP A 80 10.28 -5.45 6.56
C TRP A 80 10.48 -5.36 5.05
N THR A 81 10.78 -4.20 4.48
CA THR A 81 11.06 -4.10 3.04
C THR A 81 12.34 -4.84 2.67
N ALA A 82 13.36 -4.85 3.52
CA ALA A 82 14.54 -5.69 3.34
C ALA A 82 14.18 -7.18 3.35
N TRP A 83 13.28 -7.60 4.24
CA TRP A 83 12.75 -8.97 4.26
C TRP A 83 11.99 -9.32 2.97
N LEU A 84 11.14 -8.43 2.46
CA LEU A 84 10.45 -8.64 1.17
C LEU A 84 11.43 -8.73 -0.02
N ILE A 85 12.54 -7.98 0.01
CA ILE A 85 13.61 -8.12 -0.99
C ILE A 85 14.24 -9.51 -0.90
N PHE A 86 14.52 -10.00 0.31
CA PHE A 86 15.07 -11.35 0.52
C PHE A 86 14.11 -12.43 0.02
N VAL A 87 12.83 -12.37 0.39
CA VAL A 87 11.78 -13.29 -0.09
C VAL A 87 11.65 -13.26 -1.63
N SER A 88 11.89 -12.11 -2.26
CA SER A 88 11.81 -11.99 -3.72
C SER A 88 13.04 -12.55 -4.44
N LEU A 89 14.24 -12.40 -3.88
CA LEU A 89 15.50 -12.83 -4.51
C LEU A 89 15.84 -14.30 -4.26
N ALA A 90 15.52 -14.81 -3.07
CA ALA A 90 15.85 -16.16 -2.65
C ALA A 90 14.65 -16.81 -1.92
N PRO A 91 13.53 -17.06 -2.63
CA PRO A 91 12.30 -17.53 -2.01
C PRO A 91 12.45 -18.87 -1.27
N ASN A 92 13.22 -19.82 -1.82
CA ASN A 92 13.47 -21.11 -1.18
C ASN A 92 14.27 -20.95 0.12
N GLU A 93 15.34 -20.15 0.12
CA GLU A 93 16.13 -19.88 1.33
C GLU A 93 15.31 -19.15 2.39
N ALA A 94 14.49 -18.18 1.98
CA ALA A 94 13.63 -17.43 2.89
C ALA A 94 12.56 -18.32 3.54
N ALA A 95 11.91 -19.20 2.76
CA ALA A 95 10.96 -20.18 3.29
C ALA A 95 11.66 -21.20 4.20
N ASN A 96 12.82 -21.71 3.79
CA ASN A 96 13.62 -22.63 4.60
C ASN A 96 14.04 -22.05 5.94
N TRP A 97 14.45 -20.78 5.95
CA TRP A 97 14.81 -20.08 7.18
C TRP A 97 13.61 -19.86 8.09
N LEU A 98 12.45 -19.53 7.51
CA LEU A 98 11.22 -19.27 8.26
C LEU A 98 10.74 -20.50 9.03
N VAL A 99 10.75 -21.67 8.40
CA VAL A 99 10.18 -22.92 8.94
C VAL A 99 11.23 -24.00 9.24
N ASN A 100 12.50 -23.62 9.26
CA ASN A 100 13.64 -24.46 9.63
C ASN A 100 13.76 -25.76 8.81
N THR A 101 13.62 -25.65 7.49
CA THR A 101 13.76 -26.76 6.52
C THR A 101 15.03 -26.66 5.67
N ALA A 102 16.00 -25.81 6.04
CA ALA A 102 17.22 -25.56 5.27
C ALA A 102 18.07 -26.81 5.02
N ASP A 103 18.14 -27.72 6.01
CA ASP A 103 18.92 -28.95 5.90
C ASP A 103 18.19 -30.05 5.11
N CYS A 104 16.96 -29.80 4.66
CA CYS A 104 16.14 -30.79 3.95
C CYS A 104 16.27 -30.60 2.43
N ASP A 105 16.32 -31.71 1.69
CA ASP A 105 16.37 -31.72 0.21
C ASP A 105 17.45 -30.78 -0.38
N HIS A 106 18.63 -30.70 0.25
CA HIS A 106 19.73 -29.80 -0.15
C HIS A 106 19.31 -28.31 -0.24
N GLY A 107 18.38 -27.87 0.61
CA GLY A 107 17.84 -26.51 0.59
C GLY A 107 16.76 -26.29 -0.47
N GLN A 108 16.29 -27.33 -1.16
CA GLN A 108 15.24 -27.24 -2.18
C GLN A 108 13.89 -27.79 -1.71
N PHE A 109 13.64 -27.88 -0.41
CA PHE A 109 12.38 -28.39 0.14
C PHE A 109 11.12 -27.74 -0.49
N TRP A 110 11.14 -26.42 -0.68
CA TRP A 110 9.98 -25.67 -1.13
C TRP A 110 9.78 -25.61 -2.64
N LEU A 111 10.78 -25.98 -3.46
CA LEU A 111 10.73 -25.97 -4.94
C LEU A 111 9.97 -24.77 -5.54
N ILE A 112 10.23 -23.57 -5.01
CA ILE A 112 9.64 -22.32 -5.49
C ILE A 112 10.43 -21.85 -6.71
N ILE A 113 9.77 -21.76 -7.87
CA ILE A 113 10.37 -21.33 -9.13
C ILE A 113 9.91 -19.89 -9.44
N ASP A 114 10.82 -19.06 -9.96
CA ASP A 114 10.50 -17.73 -10.45
C ASP A 114 10.03 -17.78 -11.91
N THR A 115 8.72 -17.73 -12.14
CA THR A 115 8.14 -17.76 -13.50
C THR A 115 8.53 -16.52 -14.32
N ASN A 116 8.77 -15.36 -13.69
CA ASN A 116 9.12 -14.11 -14.38
C ASN A 116 10.26 -13.34 -13.68
N PRO A 117 11.53 -13.63 -14.01
CA PRO A 117 12.68 -13.00 -13.35
C PRO A 117 12.74 -11.48 -13.61
N ALA A 118 12.26 -11.01 -14.77
CA ALA A 118 12.25 -9.58 -15.08
C ALA A 118 11.29 -8.81 -14.17
N LEU A 119 10.10 -9.37 -13.90
CA LEU A 119 9.13 -8.81 -12.97
C LEU A 119 9.67 -8.80 -11.54
N THR A 120 10.30 -9.89 -11.10
CA THR A 120 10.92 -10.00 -9.78
C THR A 120 12.00 -8.92 -9.61
N MET A 121 12.90 -8.75 -10.58
CA MET A 121 13.95 -7.74 -10.54
C MET A 121 13.38 -6.31 -10.53
N ALA A 122 12.36 -6.03 -11.34
CA ALA A 122 11.68 -4.74 -11.32
C ALA A 122 11.06 -4.45 -9.93
N GLY A 123 10.41 -5.46 -9.34
CA GLY A 123 9.85 -5.38 -7.99
C GLY A 123 10.90 -5.09 -6.92
N VAL A 124 12.06 -5.77 -6.97
CA VAL A 124 13.20 -5.54 -6.06
C VAL A 124 13.72 -4.11 -6.19
N VAL A 125 13.91 -3.60 -7.40
CA VAL A 125 14.33 -2.21 -7.63
C VAL A 125 13.31 -1.23 -7.02
N CYS A 126 12.01 -1.46 -7.22
CA CYS A 126 10.97 -0.64 -6.62
C CYS A 126 10.98 -0.70 -5.08
N LEU A 127 11.19 -1.87 -4.47
CA LEU A 127 11.31 -2.03 -3.01
C LEU A 127 12.54 -1.31 -2.44
N VAL A 128 13.67 -1.31 -3.17
CA VAL A 128 14.86 -0.55 -2.80
C VAL A 128 14.56 0.96 -2.79
N ILE A 129 13.86 1.47 -3.81
CA ILE A 129 13.42 2.87 -3.86
C ILE A 129 12.51 3.19 -2.66
N VAL A 130 11.57 2.30 -2.33
CA VAL A 130 10.71 2.44 -1.14
C VAL A 130 11.55 2.49 0.13
N SER A 131 12.54 1.61 0.29
CA SER A 131 13.44 1.60 1.45
C SER A 131 14.21 2.92 1.60
N PHE A 132 14.76 3.45 0.49
CA PHE A 132 15.39 4.77 0.48
C PHE A 132 14.41 5.89 0.83
N SER A 133 13.14 5.78 0.45
CA SER A 133 12.12 6.76 0.83
C SER A 133 11.86 6.79 2.34
N TYR A 134 11.82 5.64 3.00
CA TYR A 134 11.72 5.56 4.46
C TYR A 134 12.95 6.13 5.14
N LEU A 135 14.15 5.77 4.66
CA LEU A 135 15.40 6.32 5.16
C LEU A 135 15.44 7.84 5.03
N PHE A 136 15.02 8.38 3.89
CA PHE A 136 14.94 9.83 3.67
C PHE A 136 14.01 10.51 4.68
N VAL A 137 12.85 9.92 4.96
CA VAL A 137 11.91 10.44 5.97
C VAL A 137 12.54 10.39 7.37
N ILE A 138 13.22 9.29 7.75
CA ILE A 138 13.95 9.19 9.02
C ILE A 138 15.03 10.27 9.13
N LEU A 139 15.88 10.41 8.11
CA LEU A 139 16.94 11.43 8.08
C LEU A 139 16.34 12.84 8.18
N LYS A 140 15.22 13.09 7.51
CA LYS A 140 14.49 14.35 7.61
C LYS A 140 13.98 14.61 9.04
N MET A 141 13.47 13.59 9.74
CA MET A 141 13.05 13.70 11.16
C MET A 141 14.22 13.91 12.12
N LEU A 142 15.37 13.27 11.85
CA LEU A 142 16.49 13.22 12.77
C LEU A 142 17.50 14.35 12.57
N LEU A 143 17.83 14.70 11.32
CA LEU A 143 18.97 15.55 10.98
C LEU A 143 18.56 16.90 10.37
N TRP A 144 17.47 16.96 9.62
CA TRP A 144 17.10 18.17 8.85
C TRP A 144 15.93 18.96 9.44
N ARG A 145 15.70 18.82 10.74
CA ARG A 145 14.63 19.51 11.50
C ARG A 145 14.63 21.03 11.27
N GLU A 146 15.79 21.66 11.20
CA GLU A 146 15.95 23.12 11.04
C GLU A 146 15.67 23.62 9.63
N LYS A 147 15.98 22.81 8.61
CA LYS A 147 15.72 23.15 7.20
C LYS A 147 14.21 23.13 6.90
N ILE A 148 13.44 22.25 7.56
CA ILE A 148 11.98 22.20 7.44
C ILE A 148 11.34 23.53 7.89
N LEU A 149 11.97 24.21 8.84
CA LEU A 149 11.47 25.42 9.49
C LEU A 149 11.82 26.73 8.79
N THR A 150 12.66 26.68 7.75
CA THR A 150 13.00 27.84 6.93
C THR A 150 12.35 27.72 5.54
N PRO A 151 11.01 27.88 5.44
CA PRO A 151 10.35 27.88 4.16
C PRO A 151 10.83 29.03 3.28
N ALA A 152 11.43 30.11 3.83
CA ALA A 152 11.94 31.23 3.04
C ALA A 152 13.26 30.90 2.29
N THR A 153 14.21 30.20 2.90
CA THR A 153 15.48 29.84 2.25
C THR A 153 15.34 28.58 1.40
N ILE A 154 14.51 27.60 1.77
CA ILE A 154 14.15 26.50 0.85
C ILE A 154 13.35 27.01 -0.35
N ARG A 155 12.40 27.95 -0.20
CA ARG A 155 11.75 28.60 -1.36
C ARG A 155 12.74 29.29 -2.28
N GLY A 156 13.85 29.80 -1.75
CA GLY A 156 14.93 30.38 -2.53
C GLY A 156 15.85 29.33 -3.15
N LEU A 157 16.17 28.26 -2.42
CA LEU A 157 17.06 27.19 -2.85
C LEU A 157 16.39 26.22 -3.83
N GLU A 158 15.12 25.88 -3.68
CA GLU A 158 14.34 25.10 -4.66
C GLU A 158 14.13 25.88 -5.95
N ARG A 159 13.83 27.18 -5.88
CA ARG A 159 13.80 28.03 -7.09
C ARG A 159 15.17 28.06 -7.76
N ARG A 160 16.24 28.27 -6.99
CA ARG A 160 17.61 28.24 -7.50
C ARG A 160 18.05 26.87 -7.99
N LEU A 161 17.60 25.77 -7.38
CA LEU A 161 17.92 24.41 -7.81
C LEU A 161 17.13 24.04 -9.05
N LEU A 162 15.86 24.41 -9.17
CA LEU A 162 15.07 24.26 -10.40
C LEU A 162 15.65 25.11 -11.54
N ASP A 163 16.07 26.34 -11.25
CA ASP A 163 16.74 27.21 -12.22
C ASP A 163 18.20 26.75 -12.51
N SER A 164 18.86 26.10 -11.55
CA SER A 164 20.20 25.52 -11.73
C SER A 164 20.16 24.17 -12.44
N TRP A 165 19.10 23.37 -12.29
CA TRP A 165 18.92 22.11 -13.01
C TRP A 165 18.57 22.35 -14.48
N SER A 166 17.93 23.49 -14.82
CA SER A 166 17.90 23.97 -16.21
C SER A 166 19.27 24.41 -16.74
N GLY A 167 20.24 24.69 -15.88
CA GLY A 167 21.61 25.06 -16.27
C GLY A 167 22.60 23.90 -16.38
N VAL A 168 22.28 22.70 -15.84
CA VAL A 168 23.15 21.52 -15.92
C VAL A 168 22.80 20.71 -17.17
N ARG A 169 23.44 21.09 -18.29
CA ARG A 169 23.82 20.30 -19.49
C ARG A 169 23.10 18.95 -19.73
N TRP A 170 21.78 18.93 -19.68
CA TRP A 170 20.91 17.94 -20.33
C TRP A 170 19.78 18.70 -21.03
N GLU A 171 20.15 19.69 -21.85
CA GLU A 171 19.23 20.40 -22.74
C GLU A 171 18.77 19.48 -23.87
N SER A 172 17.83 18.59 -23.55
CA SER A 172 16.91 18.11 -24.56
C SER A 172 15.81 19.16 -24.73
N ARG A 173 15.58 19.60 -25.97
CA ARG A 173 14.60 20.64 -26.36
C ARG A 173 13.17 20.38 -25.84
N THR A 174 12.88 19.13 -25.47
CA THR A 174 11.62 18.66 -24.87
C THR A 174 11.46 19.05 -23.40
N TRP A 175 12.55 19.14 -22.63
CA TRP A 175 12.50 19.40 -21.19
C TRP A 175 12.19 20.87 -20.87
N SER A 176 12.77 21.81 -21.61
CA SER A 176 12.56 23.26 -21.42
C SER A 176 11.22 23.75 -21.98
N VAL A 177 10.74 23.17 -23.08
CA VAL A 177 9.53 23.63 -23.79
C VAL A 177 8.26 22.99 -23.23
N THR A 178 8.30 21.71 -22.83
CA THR A 178 7.08 20.96 -22.47
C THR A 178 7.09 20.48 -21.02
N VAL A 179 8.20 19.90 -20.53
CA VAL A 179 8.23 19.28 -19.21
C VAL A 179 8.34 20.30 -18.09
N GLY A 180 9.18 21.34 -18.22
CA GLY A 180 9.39 22.37 -17.19
C GLY A 180 8.14 23.19 -16.81
N PRO A 181 7.38 23.75 -17.78
CA PRO A 181 6.16 24.50 -17.49
C PRO A 181 5.05 23.59 -16.91
N THR A 182 4.92 22.38 -17.43
CA THR A 182 3.94 21.38 -16.99
C THR A 182 4.25 20.89 -15.58
N TYR A 183 5.52 20.59 -15.28
CA TYR A 183 5.99 20.25 -13.94
C TYR A 183 5.73 21.40 -12.95
N ARG A 184 6.04 22.65 -13.32
CA ARG A 184 5.80 23.81 -12.45
C ARG A 184 4.32 23.99 -12.14
N ARG A 185 3.44 23.79 -13.12
CA ARG A 185 1.97 23.86 -12.97
C ARG A 185 1.43 22.70 -12.12
N ILE A 186 1.87 21.48 -12.36
CA ILE A 186 1.50 20.30 -11.55
C ILE A 186 2.01 20.47 -10.12
N HIS A 187 3.25 20.92 -9.93
CA HIS A 187 3.84 21.15 -8.62
C HIS A 187 3.12 22.26 -7.84
N SER A 188 2.70 23.35 -8.47
CA SER A 188 1.92 24.38 -7.80
C SER A 188 0.53 23.86 -7.39
N VAL A 189 -0.16 23.14 -8.26
CA VAL A 189 -1.46 22.52 -7.95
C VAL A 189 -1.31 21.47 -6.84
N TRP A 190 -0.28 20.62 -6.93
CA TRP A 190 0.06 19.63 -5.92
C TRP A 190 0.33 20.29 -4.56
N ARG A 191 1.11 21.38 -4.54
CA ARG A 191 1.40 22.14 -3.33
C ARG A 191 0.12 22.75 -2.74
N ASP A 192 -0.75 23.32 -3.56
CA ASP A 192 -2.00 23.94 -3.11
C ASP A 192 -3.02 22.91 -2.59
N LEU A 193 -3.00 21.68 -3.11
CA LEU A 193 -3.80 20.55 -2.62
C LEU A 193 -3.21 19.91 -1.34
N THR A 194 -1.88 19.93 -1.18
CA THR A 194 -1.18 19.31 -0.04
C THR A 194 -0.93 20.27 1.12
N LEU A 195 -1.09 21.59 0.91
CA LEU A 195 -0.96 22.63 1.93
C LEU A 195 -1.99 22.43 3.07
N PHE A 196 -1.51 22.50 4.31
CA PHE A 196 -2.29 22.20 5.52
C PHE A 196 -3.52 23.11 5.71
N ASN A 197 -3.42 24.37 5.29
CA ASN A 197 -4.51 25.36 5.29
C ASN A 197 -5.22 25.45 3.94
N GLY A 198 -4.99 24.51 3.02
CA GLY A 198 -5.59 24.51 1.71
C GLY A 198 -7.11 24.41 1.79
N ARG A 199 -7.80 25.29 1.07
CA ARG A 199 -9.28 25.35 1.00
C ARG A 199 -9.92 24.00 0.64
N ASN A 200 -9.18 23.15 -0.09
CA ASN A 200 -9.61 21.85 -0.61
C ASN A 200 -9.05 20.64 0.16
N ARG A 201 -8.42 20.82 1.33
CA ARG A 201 -7.74 19.73 2.07
C ARG A 201 -8.66 18.53 2.36
N LYS A 202 -9.86 18.78 2.90
CA LYS A 202 -10.81 17.70 3.25
C LYS A 202 -11.23 16.89 2.01
N LEU A 203 -11.44 17.57 0.88
CA LEU A 203 -11.75 16.93 -0.40
C LEU A 203 -10.56 16.09 -0.89
N TRP A 204 -9.34 16.61 -0.83
CA TRP A 204 -8.14 15.86 -1.21
C TRP A 204 -7.92 14.64 -0.33
N ASN A 205 -8.12 14.76 1.00
CA ASN A 205 -8.02 13.61 1.90
C ASN A 205 -9.05 12.53 1.53
N ALA A 206 -10.30 12.92 1.26
CA ALA A 206 -11.35 12.00 0.81
C ALA A 206 -10.99 11.30 -0.51
N VAL A 207 -10.45 12.02 -1.50
CA VAL A 207 -10.00 11.43 -2.78
C VAL A 207 -8.86 10.43 -2.55
N THR A 208 -7.84 10.79 -1.78
CA THR A 208 -6.74 9.86 -1.46
C THR A 208 -7.28 8.60 -0.78
N LYS A 209 -8.29 8.74 0.09
CA LYS A 209 -8.93 7.61 0.76
C LYS A 209 -9.70 6.70 -0.18
N VAL A 210 -10.40 7.25 -1.16
CA VAL A 210 -11.05 6.43 -2.20
C VAL A 210 -10.01 5.60 -2.94
N ILE A 211 -8.86 6.19 -3.29
CA ILE A 211 -7.77 5.46 -3.96
C ILE A 211 -7.24 4.33 -3.07
N ASP A 212 -7.02 4.58 -1.78
CA ASP A 212 -6.56 3.54 -0.84
C ASP A 212 -7.57 2.39 -0.72
N LEU A 213 -8.85 2.71 -0.57
CA LEU A 213 -9.91 1.72 -0.45
C LEU A 213 -10.06 0.90 -1.73
N VAL A 214 -9.90 1.52 -2.90
CA VAL A 214 -9.87 0.80 -4.19
C VAL A 214 -8.69 -0.18 -4.22
N MET A 215 -7.48 0.27 -3.86
CA MET A 215 -6.31 -0.61 -3.77
C MET A 215 -6.53 -1.75 -2.78
N GLN A 216 -7.13 -1.46 -1.62
CA GLN A 216 -7.47 -2.47 -0.62
C GLN A 216 -8.50 -3.47 -1.16
N MET A 217 -9.56 -3.04 -1.84
CA MET A 217 -10.51 -3.98 -2.46
C MET A 217 -9.86 -4.86 -3.51
N ILE A 218 -8.95 -4.33 -4.31
CA ILE A 218 -8.25 -5.16 -5.29
C ILE A 218 -7.43 -6.24 -4.58
N VAL A 219 -6.71 -5.92 -3.51
CA VAL A 219 -6.01 -6.94 -2.69
C VAL A 219 -6.98 -7.96 -2.11
N LEU A 220 -8.13 -7.54 -1.59
CA LEU A 220 -9.14 -8.46 -1.07
C LEU A 220 -9.64 -9.43 -2.16
N LEU A 221 -9.93 -8.92 -3.36
CA LEU A 221 -10.34 -9.74 -4.50
C LEU A 221 -9.22 -10.70 -4.95
N GLN A 222 -7.95 -10.30 -4.82
CA GLN A 222 -6.82 -11.19 -5.11
C GLN A 222 -6.69 -12.31 -4.07
N LEU A 223 -6.85 -12.00 -2.78
CA LEU A 223 -6.87 -13.01 -1.72
C LEU A 223 -7.99 -14.02 -1.94
N LEU A 224 -9.17 -13.55 -2.33
CA LEU A 224 -10.31 -14.40 -2.68
C LEU A 224 -9.99 -15.30 -3.88
N ARG A 225 -9.46 -14.73 -4.97
CA ARG A 225 -9.14 -15.48 -6.20
C ARG A 225 -8.02 -16.50 -6.04
N ARG A 226 -7.07 -16.28 -5.14
CA ARG A 226 -5.96 -17.21 -4.88
C ARG A 226 -6.32 -18.36 -3.93
N GLY A 227 -7.51 -18.33 -3.32
CA GLY A 227 -7.86 -19.29 -2.28
C GLY A 227 -7.02 -19.11 -1.02
N SER A 228 -6.70 -17.87 -0.65
CA SER A 228 -5.94 -17.59 0.58
C SER A 228 -6.72 -18.07 1.82
N PRO A 229 -6.04 -18.52 2.90
CA PRO A 229 -6.71 -19.02 4.10
C PRO A 229 -7.85 -18.11 4.60
N VAL A 230 -9.00 -18.71 4.90
CA VAL A 230 -10.25 -18.01 5.25
C VAL A 230 -10.06 -16.96 6.36
N ALA A 231 -9.23 -17.27 7.36
CA ALA A 231 -8.90 -16.34 8.45
C ALA A 231 -8.23 -15.04 7.95
N LEU A 232 -7.29 -15.15 7.01
CA LEU A 232 -6.62 -13.98 6.43
C LEU A 232 -7.58 -13.16 5.56
N VAL A 233 -8.46 -13.82 4.81
CA VAL A 233 -9.45 -13.16 3.94
C VAL A 233 -10.44 -12.35 4.77
N TYR A 234 -11.09 -12.95 5.77
CA TYR A 234 -12.01 -12.22 6.65
C TYR A 234 -11.30 -11.14 7.46
N GLY A 235 -10.10 -11.42 7.96
CA GLY A 235 -9.29 -10.43 8.67
C GLY A 235 -9.02 -9.19 7.81
N TYR A 236 -8.67 -9.38 6.53
CA TYR A 236 -8.44 -8.27 5.60
C TYR A 236 -9.72 -7.52 5.23
N ALA A 237 -10.84 -8.24 5.04
CA ALA A 237 -12.14 -7.63 4.77
C ALA A 237 -12.62 -6.74 5.93
N LEU A 238 -12.53 -7.24 7.18
CA LEU A 238 -12.85 -6.48 8.39
C LEU A 238 -11.93 -5.27 8.56
N PHE A 239 -10.64 -5.45 8.28
CA PHE A 239 -9.66 -4.35 8.27
C PHE A 239 -10.04 -3.24 7.26
N GLY A 240 -10.33 -3.61 6.01
CA GLY A 240 -10.76 -2.66 4.99
C GLY A 240 -12.08 -1.97 5.35
N ALA A 241 -13.03 -2.73 5.90
CA ALA A 241 -14.30 -2.19 6.39
C ALA A 241 -14.11 -1.19 7.53
N ALA A 242 -13.19 -1.46 8.47
CA ALA A 242 -12.84 -0.56 9.57
C ALA A 242 -12.15 0.72 9.09
N ASN A 243 -11.25 0.63 8.09
CA ASN A 243 -10.62 1.79 7.46
C ASN A 243 -11.67 2.72 6.84
N SER A 244 -12.60 2.16 6.08
CA SER A 244 -13.69 2.92 5.47
C SER A 244 -14.64 3.51 6.51
N LEU A 245 -15.00 2.74 7.54
CA LEU A 245 -15.88 3.20 8.62
C LEU A 245 -15.24 4.37 9.40
N SER A 246 -13.92 4.32 9.63
CA SER A 246 -13.18 5.41 10.24
C SER A 246 -13.32 6.72 9.45
N CYS A 247 -13.27 6.64 8.11
CA CYS A 247 -13.49 7.78 7.24
C CYS A 247 -14.93 8.31 7.33
N ALA A 248 -15.93 7.42 7.35
CA ALA A 248 -17.33 7.80 7.54
C ALA A 248 -17.55 8.55 8.87
N ILE A 249 -17.00 8.02 9.97
CA ILE A 249 -17.06 8.65 11.30
C ILE A 249 -16.42 10.04 11.27
N ASN A 250 -15.27 10.19 10.62
CA ASN A 250 -14.59 11.48 10.51
C ASN A 250 -15.37 12.51 9.66
N ILE A 251 -16.13 12.08 8.65
CA ILE A 251 -17.02 12.97 7.87
C ILE A 251 -18.25 13.38 8.68
N LEU A 252 -18.79 12.47 9.50
CA LEU A 252 -20.00 12.72 10.30
C LEU A 252 -19.71 13.49 11.60
N SER A 253 -18.49 13.36 12.15
CA SER A 253 -18.08 13.97 13.41
C SER A 253 -17.26 15.24 13.18
N ASP A 254 -17.79 16.39 13.62
CA ASP A 254 -17.06 17.66 13.59
C ASP A 254 -15.98 17.79 14.69
N ARG A 255 -15.83 16.77 15.56
CA ARG A 255 -15.00 16.85 16.77
C ARG A 255 -13.59 16.28 16.62
N VAL A 256 -13.27 15.63 15.50
CA VAL A 256 -11.97 14.96 15.33
C VAL A 256 -10.88 15.99 14.98
N SER A 257 -9.77 15.97 15.72
CA SER A 257 -8.61 16.83 15.40
C SER A 257 -7.95 16.37 14.11
N VAL A 258 -7.47 17.32 13.31
CA VAL A 258 -6.72 17.04 12.06
C VAL A 258 -5.53 16.10 12.28
N LEU A 259 -4.87 16.17 13.44
CA LEU A 259 -3.75 15.28 13.76
C LEU A 259 -4.23 13.84 14.01
N THR A 260 -5.35 13.69 14.72
CA THR A 260 -5.95 12.38 14.98
C THR A 260 -6.45 11.74 13.69
N GLU A 261 -7.05 12.51 12.79
CA GLU A 261 -7.42 12.07 11.43
C GLU A 261 -6.21 11.52 10.67
N VAL A 262 -5.12 12.30 10.56
CA VAL A 262 -3.91 11.85 9.86
C VAL A 262 -3.26 10.64 10.53
N LEU A 263 -3.28 10.57 11.87
CA LEU A 263 -2.73 9.44 12.62
C LEU A 263 -3.49 8.16 12.32
N ILE A 264 -4.82 8.18 12.41
CA ILE A 264 -5.67 7.03 12.11
C ILE A 264 -5.43 6.57 10.67
N ASP A 265 -5.41 7.52 9.73
CA ASP A 265 -5.12 7.23 8.32
C ASP A 265 -3.76 6.55 8.13
N SER A 266 -2.74 7.01 8.85
CA SER A 266 -1.39 6.46 8.79
C SER A 266 -1.31 5.05 9.38
N ILE A 267 -2.10 4.75 10.41
CA ILE A 267 -2.19 3.41 11.01
C ILE A 267 -2.80 2.42 10.01
N PHE A 268 -3.90 2.78 9.34
CA PHE A 268 -4.49 1.91 8.32
C PHE A 268 -3.53 1.69 7.14
N ASP A 269 -2.85 2.72 6.67
CA ASP A 269 -1.84 2.58 5.60
C ASP A 269 -0.66 1.69 6.03
N LEU A 270 -0.16 1.86 7.25
CA LEU A 270 0.87 0.99 7.84
C LEU A 270 0.40 -0.47 7.88
N SER A 271 -0.82 -0.68 8.33
CA SER A 271 -1.40 -2.01 8.46
C SER A 271 -1.53 -2.70 7.10
N ALA A 272 -2.02 -1.99 6.08
CA ALA A 272 -2.16 -2.54 4.73
C ALA A 272 -0.80 -2.83 4.08
N ALA A 273 0.16 -1.91 4.20
CA ALA A 273 1.47 -2.03 3.54
C ALA A 273 2.39 -3.05 4.23
N VAL A 274 2.33 -3.15 5.56
CA VAL A 274 3.32 -3.87 6.38
C VAL A 274 2.67 -4.90 7.29
N LEU A 275 1.78 -4.50 8.20
CA LEU A 275 1.34 -5.42 9.27
C LEU A 275 0.58 -6.62 8.74
N PHE A 276 -0.32 -6.45 7.76
CA PHE A 276 -1.06 -7.58 7.20
C PHE A 276 -0.12 -8.60 6.53
N ARG A 277 0.92 -8.12 5.85
CA ARG A 277 1.92 -8.97 5.20
C ARG A 277 2.77 -9.72 6.23
N ILE A 278 3.11 -9.07 7.36
CA ILE A 278 3.75 -9.74 8.51
C ILE A 278 2.80 -10.81 9.07
N THR A 279 1.52 -10.49 9.25
CA THR A 279 0.52 -11.45 9.74
C THR A 279 0.41 -12.67 8.83
N THR A 280 0.49 -12.51 7.51
CA THR A 280 0.53 -13.65 6.58
C THR A 280 1.74 -14.56 6.84
N LEU A 281 2.94 -14.01 7.09
CA LEU A 281 4.10 -14.84 7.44
C LEU A 281 3.95 -15.54 8.78
N VAL A 282 3.43 -14.84 9.79
CA VAL A 282 3.17 -15.42 11.11
C VAL A 282 2.16 -16.56 10.98
N PHE A 283 1.13 -16.38 10.16
CA PHE A 283 0.18 -17.46 9.84
C PHE A 283 0.88 -18.66 9.21
N CYS A 284 1.76 -18.44 8.22
CA CYS A 284 2.53 -19.52 7.58
C CYS A 284 3.41 -20.28 8.58
N TYR A 285 4.03 -19.58 9.53
CA TYR A 285 4.88 -20.18 10.56
C TYR A 285 4.12 -21.09 11.52
N TYR A 286 2.90 -20.69 11.92
CA TYR A 286 2.12 -21.45 12.91
C TYR A 286 1.24 -22.56 12.31
N ASN A 287 0.96 -22.54 11.01
CA ASN A 287 0.07 -23.52 10.36
C ASN A 287 0.83 -24.59 9.54
N PHE A 288 2.16 -24.61 9.60
CA PHE A 288 2.98 -25.62 8.96
C PHE A 288 3.76 -26.39 10.01
N GLU A 289 3.51 -27.69 10.10
CA GLU A 289 4.23 -28.59 11.00
C GLU A 289 4.99 -29.66 10.22
N PHE A 290 6.30 -29.75 10.44
CA PHE A 290 7.15 -30.77 9.83
C PHE A 290 7.80 -31.65 10.90
N ASP A 291 7.41 -32.93 10.94
CA ASP A 291 8.03 -33.91 11.84
C ASP A 291 9.43 -34.31 11.37
N ARG A 292 10.39 -33.48 11.76
CA ARG A 292 11.81 -33.70 11.48
C ARG A 292 12.35 -34.98 12.12
N LYS A 293 11.82 -35.40 13.27
CA LYS A 293 12.33 -36.58 13.98
C LYS A 293 11.92 -37.86 13.25
N ALA A 294 10.68 -37.91 12.77
CA ALA A 294 10.23 -38.98 11.90
C ALA A 294 11.09 -39.05 10.64
N TYR A 295 11.23 -37.93 9.92
CA TYR A 295 12.03 -37.87 8.69
C TYR A 295 13.49 -38.34 8.90
N LEU A 296 14.18 -37.87 9.93
CA LEU A 296 15.55 -38.30 10.24
C LEU A 296 15.65 -39.78 10.63
N THR A 297 14.57 -40.40 11.10
CA THR A 297 14.53 -41.84 11.38
C THR A 297 14.44 -42.63 10.07
N TYR A 298 13.57 -42.21 9.15
CA TYR A 298 13.45 -42.80 7.82
C TYR A 298 14.76 -42.71 7.03
N MET A 299 15.43 -41.54 7.05
CA MET A 299 16.73 -41.37 6.38
C MET A 299 17.83 -42.33 6.88
N LYS A 300 17.76 -42.78 8.14
CA LYS A 300 18.74 -43.74 8.69
C LYS A 300 18.48 -45.18 8.25
N ILE A 301 17.22 -45.50 7.96
CA ILE A 301 16.77 -46.87 7.65
C ILE A 301 16.83 -47.11 6.13
N LEU A 302 16.43 -46.11 5.34
CA LEU A 302 16.30 -46.22 3.90
C LEU A 302 17.62 -45.98 3.17
N GLU A 303 17.85 -46.71 2.09
CA GLU A 303 19.04 -46.55 1.26
C GLU A 303 19.06 -45.18 0.53
N PRO A 304 20.23 -44.54 0.39
CA PRO A 304 20.37 -43.30 -0.37
C PRO A 304 19.88 -43.46 -1.82
N GLY A 305 19.02 -42.56 -2.27
CA GLY A 305 18.43 -42.61 -3.62
C GLY A 305 17.02 -43.21 -3.69
N SER A 306 16.49 -43.74 -2.59
CA SER A 306 15.05 -44.04 -2.50
C SER A 306 14.22 -42.76 -2.65
N PHE A 307 13.07 -42.86 -3.31
CA PHE A 307 12.08 -41.79 -3.39
C PHE A 307 11.63 -41.31 -1.99
N GLU A 308 11.61 -42.23 -1.03
CA GLU A 308 11.32 -41.97 0.38
C GLU A 308 12.46 -41.22 1.11
N HIS A 309 13.52 -40.77 0.44
CA HIS A 309 14.46 -39.78 0.99
C HIS A 309 14.03 -38.32 0.77
N ILE A 310 12.96 -38.06 0.00
CA ILE A 310 12.53 -36.68 -0.28
C ILE A 310 11.72 -36.15 0.90
N ALA A 311 12.29 -35.19 1.65
CA ALA A 311 11.71 -34.65 2.87
C ALA A 311 10.33 -34.04 2.65
N ARG A 312 10.13 -33.35 1.52
CA ARG A 312 8.86 -32.72 1.16
C ARG A 312 7.67 -33.70 1.18
N LEU A 313 7.87 -34.97 0.86
CA LEU A 313 6.79 -35.97 0.83
C LEU A 313 6.32 -36.37 2.24
N PHE A 314 7.20 -36.23 3.25
CA PHE A 314 6.85 -36.53 4.64
C PHE A 314 5.94 -35.45 5.23
N ALA A 315 6.11 -34.19 4.84
CA ALA A 315 5.24 -33.09 5.25
C ALA A 315 3.82 -33.22 4.66
N ASP A 316 2.79 -32.76 5.38
CA ASP A 316 1.44 -32.72 4.83
C ASP A 316 1.41 -31.84 3.57
N GLN A 317 0.96 -32.43 2.46
CA GLN A 317 0.91 -31.75 1.16
C GLN A 317 -0.13 -30.63 1.18
N ALA A 318 -1.20 -30.77 1.96
CA ALA A 318 -2.19 -29.73 2.12
C ALA A 318 -1.61 -28.50 2.83
N GLU A 319 -0.84 -28.72 3.90
CA GLU A 319 -0.12 -27.65 4.60
C GLU A 319 0.94 -26.98 3.73
N ILE A 320 1.71 -27.76 2.94
CA ILE A 320 2.66 -27.21 1.97
C ILE A 320 1.94 -26.33 0.94
N ALA A 321 0.81 -26.78 0.42
CA ALA A 321 0.03 -26.03 -0.57
C ALA A 321 -0.50 -24.72 0.02
N LEU A 322 -1.08 -24.75 1.22
CA LEU A 322 -1.56 -23.56 1.93
C LEU A 322 -0.42 -22.58 2.25
N PHE A 323 0.74 -23.11 2.68
CA PHE A 323 1.94 -22.33 2.91
C PHE A 323 2.38 -21.64 1.62
N ARG A 324 2.53 -22.38 0.51
CA ARG A 324 2.98 -21.81 -0.77
C ARG A 324 2.05 -20.73 -1.29
N VAL A 325 0.74 -20.96 -1.28
CA VAL A 325 -0.25 -19.95 -1.71
C VAL A 325 -0.14 -18.67 -0.88
N SER A 326 0.02 -18.81 0.44
CA SER A 326 0.14 -17.68 1.36
C SER A 326 1.47 -16.96 1.22
N PHE A 327 2.57 -17.70 1.11
CA PHE A 327 3.93 -17.17 0.97
C PHE A 327 4.13 -16.47 -0.38
N ASP A 328 3.66 -17.08 -1.47
CA ASP A 328 3.70 -16.48 -2.81
C ASP A 328 2.84 -15.23 -2.91
N SER A 329 1.86 -15.05 -2.01
CA SER A 329 1.10 -13.80 -1.96
C SER A 329 1.99 -12.59 -1.66
N LEU A 330 3.11 -12.79 -0.94
CA LEU A 330 4.09 -11.75 -0.58
C LEU A 330 5.00 -11.36 -1.74
N ARG A 331 5.09 -12.22 -2.75
CA ARG A 331 5.92 -12.06 -3.95
C ARG A 331 5.12 -11.41 -5.09
N PHE A 332 5.85 -10.94 -6.10
CA PHE A 332 5.27 -10.30 -7.27
C PHE A 332 4.86 -11.35 -8.31
N SER A 333 3.57 -11.71 -8.36
CA SER A 333 3.07 -12.62 -9.40
C SER A 333 2.62 -11.89 -10.68
N SER A 334 2.23 -10.62 -10.54
CA SER A 334 1.70 -9.81 -11.64
C SER A 334 2.16 -8.35 -11.56
N VAL A 335 2.11 -7.65 -12.70
CA VAL A 335 2.40 -6.19 -12.75
C VAL A 335 1.44 -5.41 -11.86
N LEU A 336 0.17 -5.84 -11.78
CA LEU A 336 -0.83 -5.20 -10.94
C LEU A 336 -0.50 -5.38 -9.44
N ASP A 337 0.00 -6.56 -9.03
CA ASP A 337 0.46 -6.79 -7.66
C ASP A 337 1.60 -5.85 -7.30
N LEU A 338 2.57 -5.73 -8.22
CA LEU A 338 3.71 -4.82 -8.06
C LEU A 338 3.23 -3.39 -7.88
N VAL A 339 2.38 -2.90 -8.78
CA VAL A 339 1.86 -1.53 -8.71
C VAL A 339 1.13 -1.27 -7.39
N ILE A 340 0.26 -2.19 -6.96
CA ILE A 340 -0.53 -2.02 -5.73
C ILE A 340 0.38 -2.03 -4.50
N GLN A 341 1.28 -3.01 -4.38
CA GLN A 341 2.16 -3.15 -3.24
C GLN A 341 3.07 -1.93 -3.08
N ILE A 342 3.70 -1.49 -4.17
CA ILE A 342 4.55 -0.30 -4.16
C ILE A 342 3.72 0.97 -3.86
N SER A 343 2.53 1.09 -4.43
CA SER A 343 1.64 2.24 -4.18
C SER A 343 1.22 2.32 -2.71
N MET A 344 0.90 1.21 -2.06
CA MET A 344 0.57 1.18 -0.62
C MET A 344 1.76 1.62 0.25
N HIS A 345 2.97 1.14 -0.07
CA HIS A 345 4.18 1.57 0.64
C HIS A 345 4.45 3.08 0.47
N LEU A 346 4.27 3.61 -0.74
CA LEU A 346 4.45 5.03 -1.04
C LEU A 346 3.36 5.90 -0.40
N ALA A 347 2.11 5.44 -0.38
CA ALA A 347 1.00 6.11 0.30
C ALA A 347 1.28 6.27 1.81
N PHE A 348 1.72 5.19 2.46
CA PHE A 348 2.16 5.22 3.85
C PHE A 348 3.32 6.21 4.06
N CYS A 349 4.37 6.14 3.24
CA CYS A 349 5.53 7.04 3.32
C CYS A 349 5.12 8.52 3.19
N TYR A 350 4.23 8.81 2.23
CA TYR A 350 3.66 10.14 2.02
C TYR A 350 2.86 10.62 3.25
N ARG A 351 2.03 9.78 3.86
CA ARG A 351 1.24 10.17 5.05
C ARG A 351 2.13 10.45 6.26
N ILE A 352 3.14 9.61 6.51
CA ILE A 352 4.12 9.84 7.58
C ILE A 352 4.89 11.14 7.34
N LYS A 353 5.34 11.41 6.10
CA LYS A 353 5.97 12.69 5.77
C LYS A 353 5.04 13.87 6.06
N ARG A 354 3.77 13.77 5.66
CA ARG A 354 2.76 14.80 5.94
C ARG A 354 2.53 14.98 7.44
N MET A 355 2.45 13.89 8.21
CA MET A 355 2.31 13.92 9.67
C MET A 355 3.48 14.65 10.33
N MET A 356 4.71 14.34 9.90
CA MET A 356 5.93 15.02 10.37
C MET A 356 5.83 16.54 10.16
N GLU A 357 5.47 16.98 8.96
CA GLU A 357 5.37 18.39 8.61
C GLU A 357 4.30 19.11 9.45
N VAL A 358 3.17 18.45 9.73
CA VAL A 358 2.10 18.98 10.59
C VAL A 358 2.55 19.14 12.04
N MET A 359 3.25 18.15 12.60
CA MET A 359 3.73 18.21 13.98
C MET A 359 4.71 19.36 14.18
N ILE A 360 5.66 19.51 13.26
CA ILE A 360 6.63 20.63 13.26
C ILE A 360 5.89 21.97 13.15
N TRP A 361 4.93 22.08 12.23
CA TRP A 361 4.17 23.32 12.04
C TRP A 361 3.39 23.73 13.29
N ARG A 362 2.68 22.77 13.91
CA ARG A 362 1.91 23.02 15.15
C ARG A 362 2.81 23.50 16.28
N GLN A 363 3.95 22.84 16.47
CA GLN A 363 4.87 23.17 17.54
C GLN A 363 5.52 24.55 17.34
N HIS A 364 5.86 24.88 16.09
CA HIS A 364 6.37 26.20 15.74
C HIS A 364 5.33 27.30 15.97
N HIS A 365 4.09 27.07 15.57
CA HIS A 365 3.00 28.00 15.83
C HIS A 365 2.73 28.17 17.33
N ALA A 366 2.77 27.11 18.12
CA ALA A 366 2.65 27.17 19.58
C ALA A 366 3.80 27.99 20.23
N TRP A 367 5.02 27.85 19.70
CA TRP A 367 6.18 28.63 20.17
C TRP A 367 6.08 30.12 19.81
N ILE A 368 5.67 30.44 18.56
CA ILE A 368 5.42 31.82 18.15
C ILE A 368 4.26 32.42 18.94
N SER A 369 3.15 31.70 19.08
CA SER A 369 1.97 32.18 19.80
C SER A 369 2.24 32.37 21.29
N GLY A 370 3.06 31.53 21.91
CA GLY A 370 3.56 31.75 23.28
C GLY A 370 4.45 32.98 23.41
N ARG A 371 5.22 33.35 22.37
CA ARG A 371 5.96 34.62 22.31
C ARG A 371 5.05 35.83 22.07
N THR A 372 4.02 35.70 21.23
CA THR A 372 3.10 36.81 20.92
C THR A 372 2.04 37.01 21.99
N LEU A 373 1.60 35.98 22.73
CA LEU A 373 0.68 36.17 23.87
C LEU A 373 1.34 36.95 25.01
N ARG A 374 2.68 36.88 25.12
CA ARG A 374 3.47 37.73 26.02
C ARG A 374 3.65 39.17 25.51
N LYS A 375 3.18 39.50 24.29
CA LYS A 375 3.38 40.81 23.64
C LYS A 375 2.17 41.44 22.94
N SER A 376 1.07 40.74 22.73
CA SER A 376 -0.16 41.30 22.15
C SER A 376 -1.38 40.50 22.61
N SER A 377 -2.09 41.06 23.59
CA SER A 377 -3.53 40.86 23.68
C SER A 377 -4.15 41.46 22.42
N GLY A 378 -4.94 40.67 21.67
CA GLY A 378 -5.74 41.17 20.55
C GLY A 378 -5.17 40.93 19.15
N SER A 379 -5.25 39.70 18.65
CA SER A 379 -5.60 39.44 17.24
C SER A 379 -5.92 37.96 17.08
N ILE A 380 -7.21 37.64 17.00
CA ILE A 380 -7.72 36.31 16.66
C ILE A 380 -7.51 36.16 15.15
N VAL A 381 -6.56 35.30 14.77
CA VAL A 381 -6.32 34.93 13.37
C VAL A 381 -7.60 34.29 12.80
N PRO A 382 -8.11 34.73 11.63
CA PRO A 382 -9.34 34.20 11.07
C PRO A 382 -9.14 32.74 10.63
N ILE A 383 -10.05 31.86 11.06
CA ILE A 383 -10.14 30.48 10.61
C ILE A 383 -10.73 30.50 9.20
N GLU A 384 -9.90 30.27 8.18
CA GLU A 384 -10.37 30.11 6.80
C GLU A 384 -11.35 28.93 6.70
N THR A 385 -12.52 29.19 6.12
CA THR A 385 -13.59 28.21 5.91
C THR A 385 -13.17 27.15 4.89
N CYS A 386 -12.88 25.94 5.37
CA CYS A 386 -12.59 24.77 4.55
C CYS A 386 -13.84 24.35 3.77
N LEU A 387 -13.72 24.00 2.47
CA LEU A 387 -14.82 23.34 1.76
C LEU A 387 -15.15 22.04 2.50
N GLN A 388 -16.37 21.96 3.03
CA GLN A 388 -16.83 20.77 3.75
C GLN A 388 -17.23 19.69 2.75
N VAL A 389 -16.82 18.46 3.03
CA VAL A 389 -17.29 17.29 2.28
C VAL A 389 -18.77 17.10 2.60
N PRO A 390 -19.65 16.91 1.61
CA PRO A 390 -21.08 16.71 1.86
C PRO A 390 -21.29 15.47 2.74
N LYS A 391 -22.19 15.55 3.72
CA LYS A 391 -22.51 14.42 4.62
C LYS A 391 -23.00 13.18 3.85
N ALA A 392 -23.60 13.38 2.68
CA ALA A 392 -23.97 12.30 1.77
C ALA A 392 -22.77 11.43 1.32
N ALA A 393 -21.55 11.98 1.28
CA ALA A 393 -20.35 11.21 0.95
C ALA A 393 -20.05 10.13 2.01
N ALA A 394 -20.45 10.31 3.27
CA ALA A 394 -20.31 9.29 4.30
C ALA A 394 -21.07 8.01 3.96
N ALA A 395 -22.19 8.11 3.23
CA ALA A 395 -22.97 6.95 2.80
C ALA A 395 -22.17 6.02 1.87
N VAL A 396 -21.28 6.57 1.03
CA VAL A 396 -20.42 5.77 0.14
C VAL A 396 -19.44 4.92 0.94
N PHE A 397 -18.83 5.50 1.99
CA PHE A 397 -17.91 4.77 2.87
C PHE A 397 -18.63 3.71 3.71
N LEU A 398 -19.83 4.00 4.19
CA LEU A 398 -20.66 3.01 4.88
C LEU A 398 -21.06 1.85 3.95
N LEU A 399 -21.48 2.18 2.72
CA LEU A 399 -21.81 1.18 1.70
C LEU A 399 -20.61 0.29 1.40
N TYR A 400 -19.42 0.87 1.24
CA TYR A 400 -18.19 0.11 1.06
C TYR A 400 -17.95 -0.89 2.21
N SER A 401 -18.08 -0.45 3.47
CA SER A 401 -17.84 -1.30 4.64
C SER A 401 -18.77 -2.52 4.65
N VAL A 402 -20.05 -2.31 4.34
CA VAL A 402 -21.03 -3.40 4.22
C VAL A 402 -20.71 -4.29 3.02
N ALA A 403 -20.45 -3.70 1.86
CA ALA A 403 -20.18 -4.43 0.63
C ALA A 403 -18.93 -5.32 0.75
N ALA A 404 -17.84 -4.83 1.35
CA ALA A 404 -16.61 -5.61 1.54
C ALA A 404 -16.86 -6.88 2.37
N VAL A 405 -17.65 -6.78 3.44
CA VAL A 405 -18.00 -7.92 4.30
C VAL A 405 -18.96 -8.86 3.58
N VAL A 406 -20.02 -8.34 2.94
CA VAL A 406 -21.02 -9.16 2.23
C VAL A 406 -20.40 -9.91 1.06
N VAL A 407 -19.61 -9.24 0.21
CA VAL A 407 -18.93 -9.89 -0.93
C VAL A 407 -18.01 -11.00 -0.43
N THR A 408 -17.26 -10.75 0.64
CA THR A 408 -16.37 -11.76 1.23
C THR A 408 -17.16 -12.95 1.77
N GLN A 409 -18.18 -12.70 2.59
CA GLN A 409 -19.02 -13.74 3.17
C GLN A 409 -19.69 -14.60 2.11
N GLN A 410 -20.29 -13.98 1.10
CA GLN A 410 -20.98 -14.69 0.03
C GLN A 410 -20.01 -15.50 -0.83
N SER A 411 -18.88 -14.92 -1.23
CA SER A 411 -17.88 -15.62 -2.04
C SER A 411 -17.30 -16.84 -1.31
N VAL A 412 -16.97 -16.70 -0.02
CA VAL A 412 -16.40 -17.77 0.79
C VAL A 412 -17.44 -18.85 1.09
N SER A 413 -18.62 -18.47 1.59
CA SER A 413 -19.67 -19.41 1.98
C SER A 413 -20.14 -20.28 0.82
N GLN A 414 -20.35 -19.68 -0.36
CA GLN A 414 -20.83 -20.42 -1.53
C GLN A 414 -19.77 -21.36 -2.08
N SER A 415 -18.52 -20.88 -2.20
CA SER A 415 -17.44 -21.69 -2.75
C SER A 415 -17.10 -22.89 -1.85
N ILE A 416 -17.11 -22.70 -0.52
CA ILE A 416 -16.92 -23.81 0.43
C ILE A 416 -18.06 -24.82 0.32
N ALA A 417 -19.31 -24.36 0.23
CA ALA A 417 -20.45 -25.27 0.12
C ALA A 417 -20.36 -26.16 -1.13
N VAL A 418 -20.02 -25.57 -2.29
CA VAL A 418 -19.85 -26.32 -3.55
C VAL A 418 -18.65 -27.26 -3.49
N CYS A 419 -17.51 -26.81 -2.98
CA CYS A 419 -16.28 -27.61 -2.94
C CYS A 419 -16.24 -28.65 -1.82
N SER A 420 -17.14 -28.59 -0.82
CA SER A 420 -17.24 -29.57 0.27
C SER A 420 -17.48 -31.01 -0.20
N ALA A 421 -17.99 -31.19 -1.42
CA ALA A 421 -18.17 -32.49 -2.05
C ALA A 421 -16.85 -33.15 -2.50
N TYR A 422 -15.76 -32.38 -2.59
CA TYR A 422 -14.44 -32.82 -3.08
C TYR A 422 -13.35 -32.44 -2.06
N PRO A 423 -13.18 -33.23 -0.98
CA PRO A 423 -12.18 -32.94 0.05
C PRO A 423 -10.73 -32.95 -0.48
N GLU A 424 -10.49 -33.60 -1.62
CA GLU A 424 -9.21 -33.61 -2.33
C GLU A 424 -8.87 -32.23 -2.93
N CYS A 425 -9.86 -31.36 -3.10
CA CYS A 425 -9.64 -29.96 -3.49
C CYS A 425 -9.23 -29.10 -2.28
N VAL A 426 -7.96 -29.20 -1.90
CA VAL A 426 -7.42 -28.51 -0.72
C VAL A 426 -7.49 -26.98 -0.85
N VAL A 427 -7.18 -26.44 -2.03
CA VAL A 427 -7.23 -25.00 -2.27
C VAL A 427 -8.16 -24.69 -3.45
N HIS A 428 -9.14 -23.83 -3.20
CA HIS A 428 -10.12 -23.38 -4.18
C HIS A 428 -10.29 -21.86 -4.14
N ALA A 429 -10.61 -21.26 -5.28
CA ALA A 429 -10.87 -19.83 -5.37
C ALA A 429 -12.24 -19.48 -4.77
N TYR A 430 -12.34 -18.35 -4.07
CA TYR A 430 -13.61 -17.86 -3.56
C TYR A 430 -14.29 -16.95 -4.59
N GLN A 431 -15.45 -17.36 -5.08
CA GLN A 431 -16.25 -16.60 -6.04
C GLN A 431 -17.72 -16.56 -5.63
N TRP A 432 -18.36 -15.43 -5.93
CA TRP A 432 -19.81 -15.27 -5.78
C TRP A 432 -20.48 -15.57 -7.12
N THR A 433 -20.83 -16.82 -7.35
CA THR A 433 -21.50 -17.29 -8.58
C THR A 433 -22.68 -18.19 -8.21
N ASN A 434 -23.83 -17.95 -8.84
CA ASN A 434 -25.01 -18.79 -8.68
C ASN A 434 -24.83 -20.05 -9.55
N ASP A 435 -24.51 -21.18 -8.92
CA ASP A 435 -24.51 -22.54 -9.50
C ASP A 435 -23.40 -22.87 -10.54
N GLY A 436 -22.13 -22.79 -10.11
CA GLY A 436 -20.97 -23.23 -10.90
C GLY A 436 -20.29 -24.51 -10.35
N PRO A 437 -19.44 -25.19 -11.14
CA PRO A 437 -18.59 -26.28 -10.64
C PRO A 437 -17.60 -25.74 -9.59
N CYS A 438 -17.02 -26.62 -8.76
CA CYS A 438 -16.04 -26.21 -7.75
C CYS A 438 -14.82 -25.53 -8.41
N PRO A 439 -14.49 -24.27 -8.07
CA PRO A 439 -13.35 -23.55 -8.62
C PRO A 439 -12.03 -23.98 -7.96
N CYS A 440 -11.65 -25.24 -8.17
CA CYS A 440 -10.46 -25.82 -7.57
C CYS A 440 -9.16 -25.28 -8.19
N LEU A 441 -8.20 -24.91 -7.35
CA LEU A 441 -6.87 -24.43 -7.74
C LEU A 441 -5.80 -25.51 -7.53
N ILE A 442 -5.86 -26.24 -6.41
CA ILE A 442 -4.89 -27.27 -6.05
C ILE A 442 -5.65 -28.54 -5.65
N PHE A 443 -5.47 -29.59 -6.46
CA PHE A 443 -6.03 -30.92 -6.22
C PHE A 443 -4.95 -31.83 -5.63
N ILE A 444 -5.22 -32.41 -4.46
CA ILE A 444 -4.31 -33.29 -3.73
C ILE A 444 -5.09 -34.52 -3.29
N ASP A 445 -4.77 -35.67 -3.89
CA ASP A 445 -5.26 -36.98 -3.44
C ASP A 445 -4.07 -37.92 -3.20
N VAL A 446 -3.63 -37.95 -1.95
CA VAL A 446 -2.37 -38.59 -1.55
C VAL A 446 -2.64 -39.57 -0.42
N ASN A 447 -2.24 -40.83 -0.63
CA ASN A 447 -2.14 -41.81 0.44
C ASN A 447 -0.68 -42.22 0.66
N LYS A 448 -0.04 -41.74 1.74
CA LYS A 448 1.40 -41.97 1.99
C LYS A 448 1.72 -43.36 2.53
N SER A 449 0.77 -44.02 3.19
CA SER A 449 1.01 -45.26 3.91
C SER A 449 -0.20 -46.18 3.81
N PRO A 450 -0.47 -46.77 2.63
CA PRO A 450 -1.45 -47.84 2.52
C PRO A 450 -1.09 -48.96 3.49
N LYS A 451 -2.04 -49.34 4.35
CA LYS A 451 -1.78 -50.25 5.48
C LYS A 451 -2.06 -51.70 5.13
N THR A 452 -2.86 -51.94 4.11
CA THR A 452 -3.32 -53.28 3.73
C THR A 452 -2.89 -53.62 2.30
N TYR A 453 -2.72 -54.91 2.04
CA TYR A 453 -2.44 -55.43 0.71
C TYR A 453 -3.57 -55.10 -0.28
N GLU A 454 -4.82 -55.09 0.19
CA GLU A 454 -5.98 -54.71 -0.62
C GLU A 454 -5.94 -53.23 -1.04
N GLU A 455 -5.61 -52.32 -0.13
CA GLU A 455 -5.43 -50.90 -0.44
C GLU A 455 -4.30 -50.65 -1.47
N TRP A 456 -3.25 -51.48 -1.43
CA TRP A 456 -2.14 -51.38 -2.38
C TRP A 456 -2.53 -51.84 -3.79
N ASN A 457 -3.24 -52.97 -3.90
CA ASN A 457 -3.61 -53.54 -5.19
C ASN A 457 -4.86 -52.93 -5.82
N TYR A 458 -5.77 -52.39 -5.00
CA TYR A 458 -7.02 -51.77 -5.43
C TYR A 458 -7.15 -50.37 -4.83
N PRO A 459 -6.25 -49.45 -5.18
CA PRO A 459 -6.32 -48.09 -4.66
C PRO A 459 -7.57 -47.37 -5.20
N PRO A 460 -8.16 -46.45 -4.42
CA PRO A 460 -9.29 -45.64 -4.87
C PRO A 460 -8.99 -44.89 -6.18
N ASP A 461 -10.01 -44.78 -7.02
CA ASP A 461 -9.94 -44.07 -8.30
C ASP A 461 -10.06 -42.56 -8.13
N ALA A 462 -9.06 -41.83 -8.61
CA ALA A 462 -9.01 -40.37 -8.58
C ALA A 462 -9.69 -39.73 -9.80
N TYR A 463 -10.02 -40.49 -10.85
CA TYR A 463 -10.50 -39.94 -12.13
C TYR A 463 -11.78 -39.13 -11.99
N ALA A 464 -12.80 -39.65 -11.29
CA ALA A 464 -14.10 -39.00 -11.18
C ALA A 464 -14.02 -37.64 -10.45
N ALA A 465 -13.24 -37.58 -9.36
CA ALA A 465 -13.01 -36.35 -8.61
C ALA A 465 -12.22 -35.33 -9.45
N LEU A 466 -11.11 -35.77 -10.06
CA LEU A 466 -10.27 -34.91 -10.90
C LEU A 466 -11.05 -34.35 -12.10
N LYS A 467 -11.87 -35.19 -12.75
CA LYS A 467 -12.77 -34.80 -13.84
C LYS A 467 -13.75 -33.71 -13.41
N ALA A 468 -14.38 -33.87 -12.24
CA ALA A 468 -15.38 -32.94 -11.75
C ALA A 468 -14.79 -31.56 -11.42
N VAL A 469 -13.63 -31.51 -10.76
CA VAL A 469 -12.97 -30.24 -10.41
C VAL A 469 -12.32 -29.55 -11.61
N SER A 470 -11.89 -30.32 -12.62
CA SER A 470 -11.28 -29.78 -13.83
C SER A 470 -12.27 -29.03 -14.73
N ARG A 471 -13.58 -29.25 -14.56
CA ARG A 471 -14.64 -28.58 -15.33
C ARG A 471 -14.62 -27.06 -15.22
N PHE A 472 -14.12 -26.52 -14.12
CA PHE A 472 -14.04 -25.06 -13.94
C PHE A 472 -12.87 -24.45 -14.75
N GLY A 473 -11.81 -25.21 -15.04
CA GLY A 473 -10.70 -24.75 -15.89
C GLY A 473 -9.67 -23.82 -15.21
N VAL A 474 -9.65 -23.73 -13.87
CA VAL A 474 -8.69 -22.87 -13.12
C VAL A 474 -7.62 -23.64 -12.35
N LEU A 475 -7.55 -24.96 -12.54
CA LEU A 475 -6.60 -25.80 -11.82
C LEU A 475 -5.16 -25.37 -12.13
N GLU A 476 -4.36 -25.20 -11.08
CA GLU A 476 -2.95 -24.79 -11.15
C GLU A 476 -2.00 -25.93 -10.76
N SER A 477 -2.42 -26.84 -9.88
CA SER A 477 -1.55 -27.94 -9.41
C SER A 477 -2.34 -29.22 -9.16
N ILE A 478 -1.77 -30.34 -9.60
CA ILE A 478 -2.28 -31.70 -9.34
C ILE A 478 -1.22 -32.50 -8.61
N GLN A 479 -1.62 -33.15 -7.52
CA GLN A 479 -0.82 -34.12 -6.82
C GLN A 479 -1.64 -35.37 -6.52
N VAL A 480 -1.25 -36.51 -7.09
CA VAL A 480 -1.92 -37.79 -6.90
C VAL A 480 -0.87 -38.84 -6.59
N ILE A 481 -0.96 -39.48 -5.42
CA ILE A 481 0.03 -40.46 -4.95
C ILE A 481 -0.67 -41.69 -4.39
N ASN A 482 -0.31 -42.89 -4.87
CA ASN A 482 -0.90 -44.18 -4.48
C ASN A 482 -2.42 -44.22 -4.69
N ARG A 483 -2.89 -43.71 -5.85
CA ARG A 483 -4.30 -43.70 -6.27
C ARG A 483 -4.42 -44.16 -7.70
N HIS A 484 -5.51 -44.81 -8.05
CA HIS A 484 -5.70 -45.25 -9.42
C HIS A 484 -6.07 -44.06 -10.34
N LEU A 485 -5.30 -43.84 -11.40
CA LEU A 485 -5.59 -42.86 -12.45
C LEU A 485 -5.00 -43.37 -13.78
N LEU A 486 -5.78 -44.13 -14.56
CA LEU A 486 -5.31 -44.74 -15.80
C LEU A 486 -5.04 -43.72 -16.92
N GLU A 487 -5.93 -42.74 -17.05
CA GLU A 487 -5.94 -41.74 -18.11
C GLU A 487 -6.26 -40.36 -17.56
N PHE A 488 -5.89 -39.32 -18.30
CA PHE A 488 -6.21 -37.94 -17.92
C PHE A 488 -7.63 -37.60 -18.41
N PRO A 489 -8.47 -36.97 -17.57
CA PRO A 489 -9.80 -36.57 -18.00
C PRO A 489 -9.72 -35.46 -19.06
N GLU A 490 -10.56 -35.53 -20.10
CA GLU A 490 -10.58 -34.55 -21.19
C GLU A 490 -10.85 -33.12 -20.70
N GLU A 491 -11.63 -32.95 -19.63
CA GLU A 491 -11.87 -31.64 -19.01
C GLU A 491 -10.59 -30.95 -18.51
N LEU A 492 -9.54 -31.72 -18.20
CA LEU A 492 -8.25 -31.17 -17.77
C LEU A 492 -7.57 -30.34 -18.86
N ARG A 493 -7.85 -30.62 -20.14
CA ARG A 493 -7.34 -29.83 -21.27
C ARG A 493 -7.76 -28.36 -21.19
N SER A 494 -8.88 -28.05 -20.54
CA SER A 494 -9.35 -26.67 -20.34
C SER A 494 -8.52 -25.87 -19.33
N CYS A 495 -7.74 -26.55 -18.48
CA CYS A 495 -6.93 -25.95 -17.41
C CYS A 495 -5.62 -25.35 -17.97
N SER A 496 -5.73 -24.24 -18.69
CA SER A 496 -4.58 -23.58 -19.34
C SER A 496 -3.51 -23.06 -18.38
N LYS A 497 -3.82 -22.86 -17.10
CA LYS A 497 -2.91 -22.29 -16.08
C LYS A 497 -2.21 -23.33 -15.21
N LEU A 498 -2.25 -24.59 -15.61
CA LEU A 498 -1.61 -25.67 -14.87
C LEU A 498 -0.09 -25.47 -14.83
N LYS A 499 0.48 -25.45 -13.62
CA LYS A 499 1.91 -25.23 -13.34
C LYS A 499 2.62 -26.51 -12.90
N SER A 500 1.94 -27.39 -12.16
CA SER A 500 2.57 -28.58 -11.60
C SER A 500 1.65 -29.80 -11.71
N ILE A 501 2.20 -30.91 -12.21
CA ILE A 501 1.58 -32.23 -12.17
C ILE A 501 2.56 -33.18 -11.46
N GLN A 502 2.09 -33.82 -10.40
CA GLN A 502 2.83 -34.84 -9.68
C GLN A 502 1.94 -36.08 -9.53
N LEU A 503 2.22 -37.11 -10.31
CA LEU A 503 1.55 -38.40 -10.30
C LEU A 503 2.58 -39.44 -9.90
N MET A 504 2.30 -40.22 -8.87
CA MET A 504 3.23 -41.25 -8.36
C MET A 504 2.45 -42.49 -7.97
N TYR A 505 2.86 -43.64 -8.51
CA TYR A 505 2.16 -44.91 -8.28
C TYR A 505 0.69 -44.84 -8.66
N THR A 506 0.40 -44.24 -9.83
CA THR A 506 -0.98 -44.00 -10.29
C THR A 506 -1.48 -44.91 -11.41
N SER A 507 -0.64 -45.84 -11.87
CA SER A 507 -0.93 -46.72 -13.02
C SER A 507 -1.29 -45.98 -14.31
N VAL A 508 -0.85 -44.72 -14.46
CA VAL A 508 -1.01 -43.96 -15.72
C VAL A 508 -0.25 -44.68 -16.82
N GLU A 509 -0.95 -45.10 -17.87
CA GLU A 509 -0.33 -45.80 -18.99
C GLU A 509 0.06 -44.85 -20.13
N ILE A 510 -0.78 -43.86 -20.41
CA ILE A 510 -0.64 -42.97 -21.57
C ILE A 510 -0.85 -41.52 -21.14
N VAL A 511 0.18 -40.69 -21.35
CA VAL A 511 0.03 -39.23 -21.30
C VAL A 511 -0.54 -38.76 -22.63
N PRO A 512 -1.71 -38.07 -22.65
CA PRO A 512 -2.37 -37.70 -23.89
C PRO A 512 -1.55 -36.66 -24.68
N GLN A 513 -1.65 -36.69 -26.01
CA GLN A 513 -0.90 -35.77 -26.88
C GLN A 513 -1.22 -34.29 -26.62
N TRP A 514 -2.46 -33.99 -26.23
CA TRP A 514 -2.88 -32.62 -25.91
C TRP A 514 -2.23 -32.09 -24.62
N ALA A 515 -1.58 -32.92 -23.79
CA ALA A 515 -0.84 -32.44 -22.62
C ALA A 515 0.30 -31.48 -23.01
N GLY A 516 0.79 -31.54 -24.26
CA GLY A 516 1.75 -30.58 -24.81
C GLY A 516 1.18 -29.15 -24.97
N GLU A 517 -0.14 -28.95 -24.84
CA GLU A 517 -0.78 -27.64 -24.90
C GLU A 517 -0.58 -26.82 -23.61
N PHE A 518 -0.13 -27.44 -22.52
CA PHE A 518 0.12 -26.77 -21.23
C PHE A 518 1.38 -25.91 -21.26
N LYS A 519 1.23 -24.67 -21.74
CA LYS A 519 2.34 -23.69 -21.87
C LYS A 519 2.92 -23.18 -20.56
N HIS A 520 2.19 -23.35 -19.45
CA HIS A 520 2.56 -22.85 -18.13
C HIS A 520 3.08 -23.94 -17.19
N LEU A 521 3.23 -25.18 -17.68
CA LEU A 521 3.69 -26.30 -16.89
C LEU A 521 5.18 -26.14 -16.56
N GLU A 522 5.50 -26.04 -15.27
CA GLU A 522 6.84 -25.90 -14.72
C GLU A 522 7.40 -27.26 -14.28
N THR A 523 6.55 -28.14 -13.75
CA THR A 523 6.96 -29.46 -13.26
C THR A 523 5.99 -30.53 -13.71
N LEU A 524 6.53 -31.61 -14.26
CA LEU A 524 5.81 -32.84 -14.58
C LEU A 524 6.59 -34.02 -13.98
N CYS A 525 5.98 -34.71 -13.02
CA CYS A 525 6.45 -35.97 -12.49
C CYS A 525 5.31 -36.99 -12.67
N VAL A 526 5.57 -38.09 -13.36
CA VAL A 526 4.59 -39.15 -13.66
C VAL A 526 5.21 -40.50 -13.35
#